data_AF-A0A378Y3H5-F1
#
_entry.id   AF-A0A378Y3H5-F1
#
_cell.length_a   1.000
_cell.length_b   1.000
_cell.length_c   1.000
_cell.angle_alpha   90.00
_cell.angle_beta   90.00
_cell.angle_gamma   90.00
#
_symmetry.space_group_name_H-M   'P 1'
#
loop_
_entity.id
_entity.type
_entity.pdbx_description
1 polymer ?
#
loop_
_entity_poly.entity_id
_entity_poly.type
_entity_poly.pdbx_seq_one_letter_code
_entity_poly.pdbx_strand_id
1 'polypeptide(L)'
;MKRLNLSTIISSFILGLSIVISGLFISHTGDKELHKDGTNQKEYKPLMTIKETAEYLNITEPQVKTIIFSEETILKTTGSYSGKMFPLIRIGTDIYISTDGLKEWLKESTTQRTQY
;
A
#
# COMPACT_ATOMS: atom_id res chain seq x y z
N MET A 1 29.27 0.24 56.93
CA MET A 1 28.44 -0.42 55.90
C MET A 1 28.01 0.64 54.89
N LYS A 2 28.47 0.56 53.63
CA LYS A 2 28.15 1.56 52.60
C LYS A 2 26.65 1.48 52.29
N ARG A 3 25.91 2.55 52.57
CA ARG A 3 24.51 2.70 52.14
C ARG A 3 24.56 2.90 50.63
N LEU A 4 24.36 1.83 49.87
CA LEU A 4 24.23 1.90 48.43
C LEU A 4 23.05 2.82 48.14
N ASN A 5 23.27 3.85 47.32
CA ASN A 5 22.24 4.79 46.90
C ASN A 5 21.22 4.05 46.02
N LEU A 6 20.29 3.37 46.69
CA LEU A 6 19.28 2.49 46.08
C LEU A 6 18.47 3.25 45.01
N SER A 7 18.24 4.54 45.23
CA SER A 7 17.60 5.45 44.28
C SER A 7 18.35 5.51 42.93
N THR A 8 19.69 5.55 42.96
CA THR A 8 20.52 5.59 41.74
C THR A 8 20.53 4.26 41.01
N ILE A 9 20.42 3.14 41.74
CA ILE A 9 20.34 1.80 41.16
C ILE A 9 18.96 1.58 40.50
N ILE A 10 17.89 2.07 41.13
CA ILE A 10 16.53 1.97 40.59
C ILE A 10 16.37 2.85 39.35
N SER A 11 16.95 4.07 39.34
CA SER A 11 16.82 4.95 38.17
C SER A 11 17.57 4.43 36.95
N SER A 12 18.76 3.84 37.13
CA SER A 12 19.52 3.25 36.02
C SER A 12 18.82 2.01 35.43
N PHE A 13 18.12 1.24 36.28
CA PHE A 13 17.34 0.09 35.83
C PHE A 13 16.12 0.50 34.99
N ILE A 14 15.40 1.56 35.41
CA ILE A 14 14.25 2.10 34.67
C ILE A 14 14.68 2.67 33.31
N LEU A 15 15.82 3.38 33.26
CA LEU A 15 16.39 3.89 32.01
C LEU A 15 16.85 2.78 31.07
N GLY A 16 17.37 1.67 31.60
CA GLY A 16 17.73 0.51 30.79
C GLY A 16 16.50 -0.16 30.17
N LEU A 17 15.42 -0.33 30.95
CA LEU A 17 14.18 -0.95 30.49
C LEU A 17 13.48 -0.14 29.39
N SER A 18 13.45 1.19 29.49
CA SER A 18 12.82 2.02 28.46
C SER A 18 13.51 1.90 27.10
N ILE A 19 14.84 1.81 27.07
CA ILE A 19 15.62 1.63 25.83
C ILE A 19 15.31 0.28 25.17
N VAL A 20 15.22 -0.80 25.95
CA VAL A 20 14.92 -2.15 25.43
C VAL A 20 13.49 -2.23 24.88
N ILE A 21 12.52 -1.63 25.58
CA ILE A 21 11.11 -1.61 25.14
C ILE A 21 10.95 -0.78 23.86
N SER A 22 11.65 0.36 23.73
CA SER A 22 11.65 1.15 22.50
C SER A 22 12.24 0.39 21.31
N GLY A 23 13.30 -0.41 21.52
CA GLY A 23 13.86 -1.27 20.47
C GLY A 23 12.89 -2.36 20.02
N LEU A 24 12.15 -2.98 20.95
CA LEU A 24 11.18 -4.03 20.64
C LEU A 24 9.95 -3.52 19.86
N PHE A 25 9.45 -2.31 20.18
CA PHE A 25 8.39 -1.67 19.41
C PHE A 25 8.82 -1.31 17.98
N ILE A 26 10.08 -0.88 17.80
CA ILE A 26 10.65 -0.61 16.48
C ILE A 26 10.78 -1.91 15.67
N SER A 27 11.22 -3.02 16.28
CA SER A 27 11.43 -4.29 15.58
C SER A 27 10.13 -4.97 15.13
N HIS A 28 9.03 -4.84 15.88
CA HIS A 28 7.72 -5.36 15.45
C HIS A 28 7.02 -4.50 14.38
N THR A 29 7.54 -3.30 14.11
CA THR A 29 7.06 -2.44 13.02
C THR A 29 7.98 -2.53 11.78
N GLY A 30 9.15 -3.17 11.91
CA GLY A 30 10.21 -3.24 10.92
C GLY A 30 9.98 -4.15 9.71
N ASP A 31 8.93 -4.99 9.71
CA ASP A 31 8.53 -5.77 8.53
C ASP A 31 7.68 -4.96 7.52
N LYS A 32 7.40 -3.68 7.81
CA LYS A 32 6.85 -2.74 6.84
C LYS A 32 7.96 -1.83 6.36
N GLU A 33 8.76 -2.40 5.47
CA GLU A 33 9.68 -1.77 4.52
C GLU A 33 10.02 -0.30 4.81
N LEU A 34 11.23 -0.13 5.35
CA LEU A 34 12.06 1.04 5.10
C LEU A 34 12.06 1.35 3.60
N HIS A 35 11.58 2.54 3.24
CA HIS A 35 12.20 3.41 2.23
C HIS A 35 11.83 4.84 2.66
N LYS A 36 12.59 5.35 3.64
CA LYS A 36 12.55 6.77 4.01
C LYS A 36 13.91 7.35 3.67
N ASP A 37 14.19 7.42 2.37
CA ASP A 37 15.26 8.27 1.86
C ASP A 37 14.66 9.60 1.41
N GLY A 38 15.31 10.67 1.82
CA GLY A 38 14.84 12.03 1.67
C GLY A 38 15.03 12.53 0.25
N THR A 39 13.99 12.41 -0.58
CA THR A 39 13.61 13.38 -1.62
C THR A 39 12.16 13.10 -2.00
N ASN A 40 11.30 14.11 -2.06
CA ASN A 40 9.90 13.98 -2.53
C ASN A 40 9.85 13.77 -4.06
N GLN A 41 10.63 12.84 -4.59
CA GLN A 41 10.38 12.26 -5.90
C GLN A 41 9.71 10.92 -5.62
N LYS A 42 8.40 10.83 -5.89
CA LYS A 42 7.71 9.53 -5.88
C LYS A 42 8.46 8.65 -6.88
N GLU A 43 9.28 7.74 -6.37
CA GLU A 43 10.00 6.76 -7.17
C GLU A 43 8.98 6.07 -8.08
N TYR A 44 9.29 6.01 -9.37
CA TYR A 44 8.34 5.45 -10.34
C TYR A 44 8.09 3.99 -9.98
N LYS A 45 6.84 3.70 -9.58
CA LYS A 45 6.40 2.37 -9.24
C LYS A 45 5.66 1.77 -10.43
N PRO A 46 6.18 0.75 -11.13
CA PRO A 46 5.51 0.18 -12.31
C PRO A 46 4.23 -0.59 -11.96
N LEU A 47 4.15 -1.12 -10.73
CA LEU A 47 3.02 -1.89 -10.22
C LEU A 47 2.50 -1.31 -8.91
N MET A 48 1.20 -1.10 -8.81
CA MET A 48 0.51 -0.62 -7.60
C MET A 48 -0.37 -1.71 -7.02
N THR A 49 -0.50 -1.73 -5.71
CA THR A 49 -1.54 -2.50 -5.01
C THR A 49 -2.90 -1.83 -5.19
N ILE A 50 -3.99 -2.52 -4.81
CA ILE A 50 -5.35 -1.94 -4.81
C ILE A 50 -5.40 -0.65 -3.98
N LYS A 51 -4.74 -0.66 -2.80
CA LYS A 51 -4.69 0.49 -1.91
C LYS A 51 -3.99 1.67 -2.56
N GLU A 52 -2.81 1.46 -3.13
CA GLU A 52 -2.06 2.52 -3.82
C GLU A 52 -2.80 3.03 -5.05
N THR A 53 -3.53 2.15 -5.74
CA THR A 53 -4.37 2.52 -6.88
C THR A 53 -5.55 3.40 -6.45
N ALA A 54 -6.18 3.07 -5.32
CA ALA A 54 -7.25 3.87 -4.74
C ALA A 54 -6.74 5.27 -4.36
N GLU A 55 -5.58 5.35 -3.71
CA GLU A 55 -4.89 6.60 -3.40
C GLU A 55 -4.51 7.39 -4.68
N TYR A 56 -4.01 6.71 -5.71
CA TYR A 56 -3.62 7.32 -6.98
C TYR A 56 -4.82 7.93 -7.72
N LEU A 57 -5.95 7.21 -7.78
CA LEU A 57 -7.18 7.66 -8.43
C LEU A 57 -8.03 8.59 -7.55
N ASN A 58 -7.62 8.79 -6.29
CA ASN A 58 -8.38 9.51 -5.27
C ASN A 58 -9.82 8.97 -5.10
N ILE A 59 -9.94 7.65 -5.06
CA ILE A 59 -11.20 6.91 -4.80
C ILE A 59 -10.98 5.89 -3.68
N THR A 60 -12.03 5.21 -3.26
CA THR A 60 -11.94 4.19 -2.20
C THR A 60 -11.55 2.82 -2.77
N GLU A 61 -10.89 1.97 -1.97
CA GLU A 61 -10.56 0.60 -2.37
C GLU A 61 -11.78 -0.22 -2.84
N PRO A 62 -12.97 -0.13 -2.19
CA PRO A 62 -14.17 -0.78 -2.70
C PRO A 62 -14.54 -0.32 -4.12
N GLN A 63 -14.38 0.97 -4.46
CA GLN A 63 -14.65 1.45 -5.81
C GLN A 63 -13.67 0.87 -6.84
N VAL A 64 -12.38 0.76 -6.50
CA VAL A 64 -11.41 0.05 -7.35
C VAL A 64 -11.82 -1.40 -7.58
N LYS A 65 -12.28 -2.09 -6.52
CA LYS A 65 -12.77 -3.47 -6.63
C LYS A 65 -14.04 -3.58 -7.47
N THR A 66 -14.95 -2.60 -7.38
CA THR A 66 -16.15 -2.53 -8.23
C THR A 66 -15.78 -2.43 -9.72
N ILE A 67 -14.80 -1.59 -10.06
CA ILE A 67 -14.29 -1.47 -11.43
C ILE A 67 -13.77 -2.82 -11.92
N ILE A 68 -12.89 -3.47 -11.15
CA ILE A 68 -12.34 -4.78 -11.50
C ILE A 68 -13.45 -5.82 -11.70
N PHE A 69 -14.39 -5.90 -10.76
CA PHE A 69 -15.45 -6.91 -10.78
C PHE A 69 -16.44 -6.72 -11.93
N SER A 70 -16.83 -5.47 -12.21
CA SER A 70 -17.75 -5.14 -13.30
C SER A 70 -17.16 -5.48 -14.66
N GLU A 71 -15.90 -5.12 -14.91
CA GLU A 71 -15.22 -5.48 -16.17
C GLU A 71 -15.01 -6.98 -16.34
N GLU A 72 -14.61 -7.69 -15.29
CA GLU A 72 -14.52 -9.16 -15.33
C GLU A 72 -15.87 -9.82 -15.59
N THR A 73 -16.95 -9.27 -15.03
CA THR A 73 -18.32 -9.76 -15.24
C THR A 73 -18.75 -9.54 -16.69
N ILE A 74 -18.47 -8.35 -17.25
CA ILE A 74 -18.73 -8.07 -18.67
C ILE A 74 -17.97 -9.08 -19.53
N LEU A 75 -16.66 -9.22 -19.34
CA LEU A 75 -15.84 -10.15 -20.12
C LEU A 75 -16.35 -11.60 -20.06
N LYS A 76 -16.79 -12.07 -18.87
CA LYS A 76 -17.36 -13.41 -18.70
C LYS A 76 -18.72 -13.58 -19.38
N THR A 77 -19.54 -12.54 -19.41
CA THR A 77 -20.93 -12.62 -19.93
C THR A 77 -20.99 -12.43 -21.45
N THR A 78 -20.18 -11.52 -22.00
CA THR A 78 -20.18 -11.18 -23.42
C THR A 78 -19.05 -11.86 -24.19
N GLY A 79 -18.06 -12.44 -23.50
CA GLY A 79 -16.84 -12.99 -24.10
C GLY A 79 -15.89 -11.94 -24.67
N SER A 80 -16.22 -10.65 -24.55
CA SER A 80 -15.42 -9.55 -25.10
C SER A 80 -15.63 -8.25 -24.33
N TYR A 81 -14.58 -7.44 -24.23
CA TYR A 81 -14.67 -6.10 -23.65
C TYR A 81 -14.38 -5.07 -24.74
N SER A 82 -15.20 -4.03 -24.82
CA SER A 82 -15.00 -2.95 -25.78
C SER A 82 -14.12 -1.87 -25.15
N GLY A 83 -12.99 -1.59 -25.78
CA GLY A 83 -12.00 -0.64 -25.29
C GLY A 83 -10.96 -1.28 -24.37
N LYS A 84 -10.22 -0.44 -23.66
CA LYS A 84 -9.17 -0.87 -22.74
C LYS A 84 -9.73 -1.24 -21.37
N MET A 85 -9.43 -2.46 -20.94
CA MET A 85 -9.73 -2.93 -19.59
C MET A 85 -8.79 -2.34 -18.55
N PHE A 86 -9.25 -2.35 -17.31
CA PHE A 86 -8.50 -2.05 -16.12
C PHE A 86 -7.24 -2.92 -16.09
N PRO A 87 -6.04 -2.32 -15.97
CA PRO A 87 -4.75 -2.96 -16.26
C PRO A 87 -4.27 -3.80 -15.07
N LEU A 88 -5.03 -4.85 -14.79
CA LEU A 88 -4.85 -5.79 -13.71
C LEU A 88 -3.84 -6.88 -14.08
N ILE A 89 -2.97 -7.20 -13.13
CA ILE A 89 -2.07 -8.35 -13.15
C ILE A 89 -2.31 -9.17 -11.88
N ARG A 90 -2.52 -10.47 -12.03
CA ARG A 90 -2.67 -11.41 -10.91
C ARG A 90 -1.39 -12.23 -10.78
N ILE A 91 -0.74 -12.18 -9.62
CA ILE A 91 0.45 -12.97 -9.30
C ILE A 91 0.11 -13.82 -8.08
N GLY A 92 -0.18 -15.10 -8.29
CA GLY A 92 -0.71 -15.96 -7.23
C GLY A 92 -2.07 -15.46 -6.73
N THR A 93 -2.15 -15.15 -5.43
CA THR A 93 -3.34 -14.56 -4.80
C THR A 93 -3.37 -13.03 -4.87
N ASP A 94 -2.26 -12.41 -5.24
CA ASP A 94 -2.08 -10.97 -5.14
C ASP A 94 -2.48 -10.27 -6.44
N ILE A 95 -3.05 -9.08 -6.26
CA ILE A 95 -3.55 -8.22 -7.33
C ILE A 95 -2.68 -6.98 -7.41
N TYR A 96 -2.10 -6.78 -8.59
CA TYR A 96 -1.31 -5.60 -8.95
C TYR A 96 -1.93 -4.88 -10.14
N ILE A 97 -1.74 -3.57 -10.19
CA ILE A 97 -2.26 -2.69 -11.24
C ILE A 97 -1.05 -2.01 -11.89
N SER A 98 -0.95 -2.10 -13.22
CA SER A 98 0.12 -1.39 -13.94
C SER A 98 -0.13 0.11 -13.92
N THR A 99 0.84 0.87 -13.44
CA THR A 99 0.75 2.34 -13.36
C THR A 99 0.61 2.99 -14.73
N ASP A 100 1.38 2.54 -15.71
CA ASP A 100 1.29 3.11 -17.07
C ASP A 100 0.03 2.64 -17.80
N GLY A 101 -0.33 1.37 -17.63
CA GLY A 101 -1.62 0.89 -18.11
C GLY A 101 -2.78 1.70 -17.53
N LEU A 102 -2.68 2.16 -16.27
CA LEU A 102 -3.77 2.86 -15.58
C LEU A 102 -3.95 4.27 -16.11
N LYS A 103 -2.85 4.94 -16.49
CA LYS A 103 -2.90 6.24 -17.17
C LYS A 103 -3.60 6.13 -18.52
N GLU A 104 -3.27 5.08 -19.28
CA GLU A 104 -3.87 4.85 -20.60
C GLU A 104 -5.35 4.48 -20.47
N TRP A 105 -5.70 3.59 -19.53
CA TRP A 105 -7.08 3.25 -19.20
C TRP A 105 -7.87 4.50 -18.80
N LEU A 106 -7.35 5.35 -17.90
CA LEU A 106 -8.06 6.55 -17.44
C LEU A 106 -8.39 7.50 -18.60
N LYS A 107 -7.45 7.69 -19.53
CA LYS A 107 -7.65 8.52 -20.73
C LYS A 107 -8.75 7.96 -21.61
N GLU A 108 -8.75 6.65 -21.81
CA GLU A 108 -9.72 5.96 -22.67
C GLU A 108 -11.11 5.90 -22.04
N SER A 109 -11.21 5.51 -20.77
CA SER A 109 -12.47 5.44 -20.02
C SER A 109 -13.16 6.80 -19.94
N THR A 110 -12.39 7.89 -19.83
CA THR A 110 -12.94 9.25 -19.89
C THR A 110 -13.48 9.58 -21.29
N THR A 111 -12.78 9.14 -22.34
CA THR A 111 -13.18 9.36 -23.74
C THR A 111 -14.46 8.58 -24.08
N GLN A 112 -14.53 7.33 -23.64
CA GLN A 112 -15.67 6.44 -23.86
C GLN A 112 -16.81 6.68 -22.87
N ARG A 113 -16.60 7.52 -21.86
CA ARG A 113 -17.53 7.80 -20.75
C ARG A 113 -17.97 6.51 -20.06
N THR A 114 -17.03 5.62 -19.80
CA THR A 114 -17.28 4.33 -19.15
C THR A 114 -17.91 4.54 -17.77
N GLN A 115 -18.88 3.70 -17.43
CA GLN A 115 -19.62 3.75 -16.17
C GLN A 115 -19.54 2.39 -15.48
N TYR A 116 -19.47 2.41 -14.15
CA TYR A 116 -19.28 1.24 -13.29
C TYR A 116 -20.27 1.25 -12.14
#